data_AF-A0A524K230-F1
#
_entry.id   AF-A0A524K230-F1
#
_cell.length_a   1.000
_cell.length_b   1.000
_cell.length_c   1.000
_cell.angle_alpha   90.00
_cell.angle_beta   90.00
_cell.angle_gamma   90.00
#
_symmetry.space_group_name_H-M   'P 1'
#
loop_
_entity.id
_entity.type
_entity.pdbx_description
1 polymer ?
#
loop_
_entity_poly.entity_id
_entity_poly.type
_entity_poly.pdbx_seq_one_letter_code
_entity_poly.pdbx_strand_id
1 'polypeptide(L)'
;MNNNKEEKPKNNTHGGFFRKIQPRNFWHTIFGDFRDIKEFYLEEEQKNRLEGMRPIARWFYLAGWLLKSLFMKLTPIRRLLLLIAIFILFLQNSRIQFGSLGANLNFGELGGLILIFILMLELKDKLLARNELEEGRAIQMRLLPDPNPEIAGWDAWLYSKPANDVGGDLIDCIRFNDDHHILVLGDVSGKGLPAALLMVKLQATIRALFTESTRLADLGFQINQIFHRDGITSSFATLVVLDIRGDSGKIRMLNAGHTPPVFIRDGIPSPTAKGNPALGLMADTPYNVIETVMQKGDVLLVYSDGINESCDPQGECFGNDRLFSLLRKRPDIQPTDLGVRILEAVQHFRGEARPEDDQTLLILKYCGQ
;
A
#
# COMPACT_ATOMS: atom_id res chain seq x y z
N MET A 1 40.05 53.20 9.77
CA MET A 1 41.23 52.66 9.06
C MET A 1 41.26 51.15 9.30
N ASN A 2 41.15 50.37 8.21
CA ASN A 2 41.37 48.92 8.09
C ASN A 2 40.43 47.97 8.89
N ASN A 3 39.93 46.87 8.36
CA ASN A 3 39.98 46.29 7.01
C ASN A 3 38.87 45.23 6.92
N ASN A 4 38.10 45.27 5.83
CA ASN A 4 37.23 44.19 5.38
C ASN A 4 38.05 42.92 5.12
N LYS A 5 37.56 41.77 5.61
CA LYS A 5 37.82 40.47 4.98
C LYS A 5 36.51 39.70 4.91
N GLU A 6 35.96 39.67 3.70
CA GLU A 6 34.93 38.74 3.27
C GLU A 6 35.48 37.30 3.31
N GLU A 7 34.87 36.44 4.11
CA GLU A 7 35.05 34.99 4.00
C GLU A 7 33.94 34.41 3.10
N LYS A 8 34.34 33.92 1.93
CA LYS A 8 33.52 33.06 1.07
C LYS A 8 33.31 31.69 1.73
N PRO A 9 32.11 31.08 1.67
CA PRO A 9 31.94 29.69 2.09
C PRO A 9 32.57 28.76 1.04
N LYS A 10 33.56 27.96 1.47
CA LYS A 10 34.09 26.83 0.70
C LYS A 10 33.06 25.69 0.72
N ASN A 11 32.48 25.38 -0.45
CA ASN A 11 31.81 24.11 -0.71
C ASN A 11 32.78 22.96 -0.46
N ASN A 12 32.45 22.09 0.50
CA ASN A 12 33.18 20.87 0.78
C ASN A 12 32.21 19.67 0.76
N THR A 13 31.63 19.40 -0.41
CA THR A 13 30.83 18.20 -0.68
C THR A 13 31.74 17.04 -1.08
N HIS A 14 32.41 16.39 -0.13
CA HIS A 14 32.93 15.02 -0.35
C HIS A 14 33.17 14.19 0.93
N GLY A 15 32.72 14.62 2.11
CA GLY A 15 32.99 13.92 3.38
C GLY A 15 31.88 13.01 3.95
N GLY A 16 30.71 12.92 3.30
CA GLY A 16 29.48 12.43 3.96
C GLY A 16 29.17 10.94 3.87
N PHE A 17 29.73 10.21 2.89
CA PHE A 17 29.28 8.83 2.62
C PHE A 17 29.92 7.79 3.56
N PHE A 18 31.22 7.93 3.83
CA PHE A 18 31.97 6.92 4.61
C PHE A 18 31.79 7.02 6.13
N ARG A 19 31.20 8.10 6.65
CA ARG A 19 31.08 8.33 8.11
C ARG A 19 29.84 7.69 8.74
N LYS A 20 28.88 7.18 7.93
CA LYS A 20 27.64 6.55 8.40
C LYS A 20 27.69 5.02 8.48
N ILE A 21 28.79 4.39 8.08
CA ILE A 21 28.94 2.93 8.15
C ILE A 21 29.74 2.57 9.40
N GLN A 22 29.07 2.50 10.56
CA GLN A 22 29.66 1.81 11.70
C GLN A 22 29.66 0.30 11.42
N PRO A 23 30.81 -0.40 11.53
CA PRO A 23 30.93 -1.81 11.14
C PRO A 23 30.01 -2.75 11.96
N ARG A 24 29.57 -2.31 13.14
CA ARG A 24 28.66 -3.07 14.01
C ARG A 24 27.20 -3.06 13.54
N ASN A 25 26.76 -2.01 12.83
CA ASN A 25 25.41 -1.91 12.27
C ASN A 25 25.31 -2.55 10.88
N PHE A 26 26.42 -2.56 10.12
CA PHE A 26 26.46 -3.11 8.76
C PHE A 26 26.07 -4.60 8.69
N TRP A 27 26.68 -5.43 9.54
CA TRP A 27 26.36 -6.85 9.58
C TRP A 27 24.92 -7.10 10.05
N HIS A 28 24.42 -6.31 11.00
CA HIS A 28 23.04 -6.45 11.48
C HIS A 28 22.00 -6.11 10.39
N THR A 29 22.26 -5.08 9.56
CA THR A 29 21.41 -4.72 8.42
C THR A 29 21.46 -5.80 7.34
N ILE A 30 22.66 -6.28 6.97
CA ILE A 30 22.80 -7.35 5.96
C ILE A 30 22.14 -8.67 6.42
N PHE A 31 22.28 -9.05 7.70
CA PHE A 31 21.62 -10.24 8.25
C PHE A 31 20.12 -10.05 8.45
N GLY A 32 19.65 -8.81 8.64
CA GLY A 32 18.24 -8.41 8.61
C GLY A 32 17.65 -8.57 7.22
N ASP A 33 18.27 -7.95 6.20
CA ASP A 33 17.87 -8.08 4.80
C ASP A 33 17.88 -9.56 4.35
N PHE A 34 18.83 -10.37 4.83
CA PHE A 34 18.88 -11.80 4.55
C PHE A 34 17.73 -12.58 5.21
N ARG A 35 17.25 -12.14 6.37
CA ARG A 35 16.09 -12.71 7.05
C ARG A 35 14.79 -12.36 6.32
N ASP A 36 14.68 -11.12 5.86
CA ASP A 36 13.52 -10.65 5.09
C ASP A 36 13.43 -11.36 3.73
N ILE A 37 14.57 -11.54 3.04
CA ILE A 37 14.66 -12.36 1.82
C ILE A 37 14.28 -13.82 2.13
N LYS A 38 14.71 -14.36 3.27
CA LYS A 38 14.39 -15.72 3.67
C LYS A 38 12.88 -15.91 3.91
N GLU A 39 12.21 -14.94 4.53
CA GLU A 39 10.76 -14.97 4.72
C GLU A 39 9.98 -14.77 3.43
N PHE A 40 10.46 -13.89 2.54
CA PHE A 40 9.79 -13.58 1.27
C PHE A 40 9.91 -14.71 0.23
N TYR A 41 11.01 -15.49 0.23
CA TYR A 41 11.27 -16.49 -0.82
C TYR A 41 11.12 -17.95 -0.40
N LEU A 42 11.05 -18.28 0.91
CA LEU A 42 10.88 -19.67 1.35
C LEU A 42 9.40 -20.07 1.35
N GLU A 43 9.02 -20.90 0.38
CA GLU A 43 7.76 -21.65 0.40
C GLU A 43 7.68 -22.57 1.63
N GLU A 44 6.46 -22.85 2.11
CA GLU A 44 6.22 -23.68 3.32
C GLU A 44 6.88 -25.07 3.24
N GLU A 45 6.92 -25.67 2.06
CA GLU A 45 7.59 -26.97 1.85
C GLU A 45 9.11 -26.91 2.10
N GLN A 46 9.74 -25.77 1.79
CA GLN A 46 11.17 -25.56 2.00
C GLN A 46 11.49 -25.32 3.48
N LYS A 47 10.59 -24.64 4.22
CA LYS A 47 10.70 -24.46 5.67
C LYS A 47 10.71 -25.82 6.38
N ASN A 48 9.82 -26.73 6.00
CA ASN A 48 9.76 -28.09 6.57
C ASN A 48 11.03 -28.91 6.30
N ARG A 49 11.63 -28.81 5.10
CA ARG A 49 12.92 -29.49 4.79
C ARG A 49 14.09 -28.94 5.61
N LEU A 50 14.04 -27.68 6.02
CA LEU A 50 15.11 -27.05 6.80
C LEU A 50 15.10 -27.52 8.26
N GLU A 51 13.95 -27.88 8.83
CA GLU A 51 13.79 -28.32 10.23
C GLU A 51 14.58 -29.59 10.58
N GLY A 52 14.80 -30.49 9.62
CA GLY A 52 15.58 -31.72 9.82
C GLY A 52 17.10 -31.60 9.62
N MET A 53 17.63 -30.43 9.22
CA MET A 53 19.04 -30.28 8.83
C MET A 53 19.95 -29.82 9.96
N ARG A 54 21.19 -30.36 9.99
CA ARG A 54 22.27 -29.83 10.84
C ARG A 54 22.56 -28.35 10.50
N PRO A 55 22.95 -27.50 11.47
CA PRO A 55 23.09 -26.05 11.28
C PRO A 55 24.00 -25.65 10.10
N ILE A 56 25.12 -26.34 9.93
CA ILE A 56 26.08 -26.08 8.86
C ILE A 56 25.53 -26.50 7.49
N ALA A 57 24.89 -27.66 7.40
CA ALA A 57 24.26 -28.14 6.16
C ALA A 57 23.10 -27.22 5.73
N ARG A 58 22.30 -26.75 6.71
CA ARG A 58 21.25 -25.76 6.51
C ARG A 58 21.80 -24.46 5.92
N TRP A 59 22.95 -24.01 6.40
CA TRP A 59 23.60 -22.80 5.88
C TRP A 59 24.06 -22.95 4.42
N PHE A 60 24.78 -24.03 4.07
CA PHE A 60 25.20 -24.27 2.69
C PHE A 60 24.03 -24.48 1.73
N TYR A 61 22.98 -25.19 2.16
CA TYR A 61 21.77 -25.37 1.38
C TYR A 61 21.08 -24.03 1.09
N LEU A 62 20.90 -23.18 2.11
CA LEU A 62 20.30 -21.85 1.95
C LEU A 62 21.16 -20.96 1.04
N ALA A 63 22.48 -20.97 1.22
CA ALA A 63 23.40 -20.19 0.39
C ALA A 63 23.35 -20.64 -1.08
N GLY A 64 23.43 -21.95 -1.34
CA GLY A 64 23.35 -22.50 -2.70
C GLY A 64 21.98 -22.29 -3.35
N TRP A 65 20.91 -22.44 -2.58
CA TRP A 65 19.55 -22.19 -3.04
C TRP A 65 19.33 -20.71 -3.38
N LEU A 66 19.78 -19.79 -2.54
CA LEU A 66 19.66 -18.35 -2.76
C LEU A 66 20.45 -17.93 -4.01
N LEU A 67 21.67 -18.45 -4.17
CA LEU A 67 22.50 -18.16 -5.33
C LEU A 67 21.88 -18.73 -6.62
N LYS A 68 21.32 -19.94 -6.56
CA LYS A 68 20.54 -20.52 -7.66
C LYS A 68 19.30 -19.70 -7.98
N SER A 69 18.56 -19.27 -6.96
CA SER A 69 17.34 -18.46 -7.10
C SER A 69 17.65 -17.13 -7.79
N LEU A 70 18.68 -16.41 -7.32
CA LEU A 70 19.15 -15.17 -7.93
C LEU A 70 19.64 -15.39 -9.38
N PHE A 71 20.39 -16.46 -9.63
CA PHE A 71 20.85 -16.80 -10.98
C PHE A 71 19.69 -17.07 -11.94
N MET A 72 18.65 -17.77 -11.48
CA MET A 72 17.47 -18.08 -12.28
C MET A 72 16.56 -16.87 -12.54
N LYS A 73 16.75 -15.75 -11.82
CA LYS A 73 16.03 -14.49 -12.10
C LYS A 73 16.66 -13.66 -13.21
N LEU A 74 17.93 -13.87 -13.52
CA LEU A 74 18.60 -13.21 -14.64
C LEU A 74 18.09 -13.75 -15.97
N THR A 75 18.07 -12.91 -17.01
CA THR A 75 17.80 -13.34 -18.38
C THR A 75 18.90 -14.31 -18.88
N PRO A 76 18.62 -15.20 -19.85
CA PRO A 76 19.60 -16.19 -20.32
C PRO A 76 20.96 -15.59 -20.72
N ILE A 77 20.95 -14.41 -21.35
CA ILE A 77 22.17 -13.69 -21.74
C ILE A 77 22.93 -13.18 -20.52
N ARG A 78 22.25 -12.59 -19.53
CA ARG A 78 22.89 -12.11 -18.30
C ARG A 78 23.48 -13.25 -17.47
N ARG A 79 22.83 -14.42 -17.45
CA ARG A 79 23.38 -15.65 -16.85
C ARG A 79 24.69 -16.05 -17.51
N LEU A 80 24.72 -16.07 -18.85
CA LEU A 80 25.94 -16.38 -19.59
C LEU A 80 27.05 -15.36 -19.31
N LEU A 81 26.73 -14.06 -19.33
CA LEU A 81 27.68 -12.99 -19.00
C LEU A 81 28.23 -13.12 -17.57
N LEU A 82 27.38 -13.49 -16.61
CA LEU A 82 27.82 -13.70 -15.22
C LEU A 82 28.78 -14.89 -15.12
N LEU A 83 28.49 -16.01 -15.80
CA LEU A 83 29.39 -17.17 -15.83
C LEU A 83 30.72 -16.83 -16.49
N ILE A 84 30.69 -16.07 -17.60
CA ILE A 84 31.89 -15.56 -18.27
C ILE A 84 32.68 -14.64 -17.33
N ALA A 85 32.02 -13.71 -16.63
CA ALA A 85 32.67 -12.82 -15.67
C ALA A 85 33.36 -13.60 -14.54
N ILE A 86 32.66 -14.57 -13.94
CA ILE A 86 33.21 -15.43 -12.88
C ILE A 86 34.38 -16.26 -13.40
N PHE A 87 34.25 -16.83 -14.60
CA PHE A 87 35.32 -17.62 -15.22
C PHE A 87 36.56 -16.76 -15.50
N ILE A 88 36.37 -15.56 -16.05
CA ILE A 88 37.45 -14.60 -16.32
C ILE A 88 38.12 -14.13 -15.00
N LEU A 89 37.34 -13.89 -13.94
CA LEU A 89 37.87 -13.57 -12.61
C LEU A 89 38.70 -14.72 -12.03
N PHE A 90 38.30 -15.97 -12.26
CA PHE A 90 39.06 -17.15 -11.84
C PHE A 90 40.40 -17.30 -12.61
N LEU A 91 40.45 -16.83 -13.85
CA LEU A 91 41.64 -16.86 -14.71
C LEU A 91 42.65 -15.72 -14.44
N GLN A 92 42.43 -14.89 -13.41
CA GLN A 92 43.23 -13.69 -13.06
C GLN A 92 44.75 -13.91 -12.97
N ASN A 93 45.22 -15.15 -12.84
CA ASN A 93 46.65 -15.51 -12.86
C ASN A 93 47.34 -15.46 -14.24
N SER A 94 46.63 -15.13 -15.32
CA SER A 94 47.17 -15.12 -16.68
C SER A 94 47.32 -13.67 -17.18
N ARG A 95 48.48 -13.27 -17.74
CA ARG A 95 48.62 -11.98 -18.44
C ARG A 95 48.64 -12.24 -19.94
N ILE A 96 47.77 -11.59 -20.71
CA ILE A 96 47.88 -11.58 -22.18
C ILE A 96 48.46 -10.24 -22.61
N GLN A 97 49.58 -10.29 -23.32
CA GLN A 97 50.17 -9.15 -24.00
C GLN A 97 49.57 -9.08 -25.42
N PHE A 98 48.57 -8.23 -25.62
CA PHE A 98 48.15 -7.86 -26.98
C PHE A 98 49.19 -6.90 -27.58
N GLY A 99 49.47 -7.02 -28.88
CA GLY A 99 50.58 -6.37 -29.60
C GLY A 99 50.66 -4.84 -29.50
N SER A 100 51.64 -4.24 -30.20
CA SER A 100 52.33 -2.92 -30.01
C SER A 100 51.59 -1.65 -29.55
N LEU A 101 50.27 -1.65 -29.35
CA LEU A 101 49.56 -0.67 -28.51
C LEU A 101 49.38 -1.24 -27.11
N GLY A 102 50.29 -0.89 -26.19
CA GLY A 102 50.38 -1.43 -24.83
C GLY A 102 49.19 -1.13 -23.92
N ALA A 103 48.06 -1.81 -24.14
CA ALA A 103 46.95 -1.91 -23.20
C ALA A 103 47.12 -3.19 -22.36
N ASN A 104 47.66 -3.07 -21.16
CA ASN A 104 47.72 -4.17 -20.18
C ASN A 104 46.38 -4.25 -19.43
N LEU A 105 45.35 -4.83 -20.04
CA LEU A 105 44.09 -5.11 -19.34
C LEU A 105 44.22 -6.46 -18.63
N ASN A 106 44.17 -6.45 -17.30
CA ASN A 106 44.17 -7.70 -16.52
C ASN A 106 42.83 -8.41 -16.73
N PHE A 107 42.80 -9.74 -16.87
CA PHE A 107 41.52 -10.47 -16.93
C PHE A 107 40.62 -10.18 -15.74
N GLY A 108 41.19 -9.97 -14.56
CA GLY A 108 40.44 -9.53 -13.37
C GLY A 108 39.67 -8.22 -13.59
N GLU A 109 40.23 -7.26 -14.33
CA GLU A 109 39.58 -5.99 -14.66
C GLU A 109 38.44 -6.19 -15.66
N LEU A 110 38.62 -7.05 -16.67
CA LEU A 110 37.58 -7.39 -17.63
C LEU A 110 36.39 -8.09 -16.95
N GLY A 111 36.65 -9.06 -16.08
CA GLY A 111 35.60 -9.73 -15.30
C GLY A 111 34.84 -8.75 -14.39
N GLY A 112 35.55 -7.83 -13.75
CA GLY A 112 34.95 -6.75 -12.95
C GLY A 112 34.07 -5.81 -13.78
N LEU A 113 34.50 -5.42 -14.99
CA LEU A 113 33.71 -4.58 -15.89
C LEU A 113 32.42 -5.28 -16.35
N ILE A 114 32.48 -6.58 -16.67
CA ILE A 114 31.28 -7.35 -17.02
C ILE A 114 30.32 -7.40 -15.83
N LEU A 115 30.82 -7.58 -14.60
CA LEU A 115 29.98 -7.59 -13.39
C LEU A 115 29.31 -6.22 -13.15
N ILE A 116 30.05 -5.12 -13.29
CA ILE A 116 29.51 -3.75 -13.19
C ILE A 116 28.45 -3.51 -14.27
N PHE A 117 28.68 -3.99 -15.49
CA PHE A 117 27.73 -3.87 -16.58
C PHE A 117 26.43 -4.64 -16.29
N ILE A 118 26.52 -5.88 -15.79
CA ILE A 118 25.34 -6.65 -15.37
C ILE A 118 24.60 -5.91 -14.25
N LEU A 119 25.31 -5.39 -13.25
CA LEU A 119 24.71 -4.62 -12.15
C LEU A 119 24.01 -3.36 -12.67
N MET A 120 24.59 -2.67 -13.65
CA MET A 120 24.00 -1.50 -14.29
C MET A 120 22.71 -1.85 -15.03
N LEU A 121 22.68 -2.97 -15.76
CA LEU A 121 21.47 -3.44 -16.43
C LEU A 121 20.36 -3.80 -15.44
N GLU A 122 20.70 -4.49 -14.36
CA GLU A 122 19.74 -4.87 -13.32
C GLU A 122 19.20 -3.63 -12.56
N LEU A 123 20.08 -2.67 -12.28
CA LEU A 123 19.69 -1.39 -11.69
C LEU A 123 18.75 -0.61 -12.62
N LYS A 124 19.05 -0.58 -13.93
CA LYS A 124 18.19 0.05 -14.93
C LYS A 124 16.78 -0.56 -14.92
N ASP A 125 16.67 -1.88 -14.94
CA ASP A 125 15.35 -2.55 -14.94
C ASP A 125 14.57 -2.25 -13.66
N LYS A 126 15.24 -2.25 -12.50
CA LYS A 126 14.61 -1.86 -11.22
C LYS A 126 14.15 -0.41 -11.20
N LEU A 127 14.95 0.50 -11.75
CA LEU A 127 14.57 1.91 -11.85
C LEU A 127 13.39 2.12 -12.80
N LEU A 128 13.35 1.41 -13.93
CA LEU A 128 12.22 1.46 -14.86
C LEU A 128 10.93 0.96 -14.21
N ALA A 129 10.95 -0.21 -13.56
CA ALA A 129 9.79 -0.74 -12.86
C ALA A 129 9.31 0.19 -11.73
N ARG A 130 10.24 0.82 -11.00
CA ARG A 130 9.89 1.81 -9.99
C ARG A 130 9.23 3.05 -10.59
N ASN A 131 9.75 3.57 -11.70
CA ASN A 131 9.15 4.71 -12.39
C ASN A 131 7.73 4.40 -12.86
N GLU A 132 7.48 3.20 -13.42
CA GLU A 132 6.15 2.75 -13.82
C GLU A 132 5.18 2.68 -12.62
N LEU A 133 5.64 2.26 -11.44
CA LEU A 133 4.85 2.27 -10.21
C LEU A 133 4.57 3.70 -9.72
N GLU A 134 5.55 4.60 -9.77
CA GLU A 134 5.40 6.01 -9.41
C GLU A 134 4.38 6.72 -10.34
N GLU A 135 4.40 6.40 -11.64
CA GLU A 135 3.41 6.85 -12.61
C GLU A 135 2.00 6.31 -12.28
N GLY A 136 1.89 5.01 -11.98
CA GLY A 136 0.64 4.38 -11.55
C GLY A 136 0.07 5.02 -10.28
N ARG A 137 0.93 5.32 -9.30
CA ARG A 137 0.57 6.06 -8.09
C ARG A 137 0.04 7.45 -8.41
N ALA A 138 0.71 8.18 -9.30
CA ALA A 138 0.27 9.50 -9.71
C ALA A 138 -1.12 9.48 -10.36
N ILE A 139 -1.46 8.41 -11.09
CA ILE A 139 -2.81 8.19 -11.62
C ILE A 139 -3.80 7.93 -10.48
N GLN A 140 -3.53 7.00 -9.56
CA GLN A 140 -4.41 6.73 -8.41
C GLN A 140 -4.69 7.98 -7.58
N MET A 141 -3.66 8.79 -7.30
CA MET A 141 -3.80 10.03 -6.54
C MET A 141 -4.69 11.06 -7.25
N ARG A 142 -4.77 11.05 -8.59
CA ARG A 142 -5.68 11.91 -9.37
C ARG A 142 -7.12 11.40 -9.41
N LEU A 143 -7.32 10.12 -9.10
CA LEU A 143 -8.65 9.51 -9.01
C LEU A 143 -9.30 9.74 -7.65
N LEU A 144 -8.54 10.23 -6.66
CA LEU A 144 -9.09 10.58 -5.36
C LEU A 144 -10.04 11.79 -5.48
N PRO A 145 -11.19 11.77 -4.77
CA PRO A 145 -12.11 12.90 -4.73
C PRO A 145 -11.53 14.09 -3.96
N ASP A 146 -12.26 15.20 -3.94
CA ASP A 146 -12.00 16.28 -2.99
C ASP A 146 -12.00 15.70 -1.55
N PRO A 147 -10.96 15.97 -0.73
CA PRO A 147 -10.95 15.54 0.67
C PRO A 147 -12.10 16.09 1.50
N ASN A 148 -12.70 17.23 1.13
CA ASN A 148 -13.85 17.83 1.84
C ASN A 148 -14.96 18.18 0.84
N PRO A 149 -15.68 17.20 0.29
CA PRO A 149 -16.70 17.46 -0.71
C PRO A 149 -17.85 18.28 -0.11
N GLU A 150 -18.31 19.29 -0.84
CA GLU A 150 -19.46 20.10 -0.44
C GLU A 150 -20.76 19.31 -0.66
N ILE A 151 -21.40 18.91 0.44
CA ILE A 151 -22.67 18.18 0.44
C ILE A 151 -23.66 18.96 1.32
N ALA A 152 -24.79 19.39 0.76
CA ALA A 152 -25.74 20.27 1.45
C ALA A 152 -26.23 19.67 2.79
N GLY A 153 -25.93 20.36 3.90
CA GLY A 153 -26.31 19.92 5.26
C GLY A 153 -25.32 18.94 5.92
N TRP A 154 -24.19 18.64 5.27
CA TRP A 154 -23.21 17.67 5.74
C TRP A 154 -21.79 18.22 5.70
N ASP A 155 -21.02 17.96 6.76
CA ASP A 155 -19.57 18.10 6.74
C ASP A 155 -18.96 16.72 6.45
N ALA A 156 -18.15 16.62 5.41
CA ALA A 156 -17.52 15.37 5.01
C ALA A 156 -15.99 15.50 4.99
N TRP A 157 -15.29 14.46 5.41
CA TRP A 157 -13.85 14.35 5.27
C TRP A 157 -13.47 12.95 4.76
N LEU A 158 -12.74 12.93 3.65
CA LEU A 158 -12.29 11.75 2.94
C LEU A 158 -10.76 11.73 2.95
N TYR A 159 -10.19 10.60 3.34
CA TYR A 159 -8.75 10.40 3.38
C TYR A 159 -8.39 8.98 2.95
N SER A 160 -7.38 8.84 2.11
CA SER A 160 -6.78 7.56 1.78
C SER A 160 -5.27 7.72 1.62
N LYS A 161 -4.51 6.80 2.19
CA LYS A 161 -3.06 6.73 2.04
C LYS A 161 -2.62 5.28 1.87
N PRO A 162 -2.05 4.93 0.70
CA PRO A 162 -1.49 3.61 0.49
C PRO A 162 -0.32 3.30 1.43
N ALA A 163 -0.20 2.05 1.87
CA ALA A 163 0.98 1.54 2.59
C ALA A 163 2.20 1.41 1.68
N ASN A 164 1.98 1.06 0.41
CA ASN A 164 3.01 0.86 -0.60
C ASN A 164 2.97 1.98 -1.66
N ASP A 165 3.66 1.78 -2.80
CA ASP A 165 3.64 2.74 -3.92
C ASP A 165 2.21 2.94 -4.45
N VAL A 166 1.43 1.86 -4.58
CA VAL A 166 0.02 1.85 -4.99
C VAL A 166 -0.81 1.04 -4.00
N GLY A 167 -2.10 1.40 -3.88
CA GLY A 167 -3.02 0.83 -2.90
C GLY A 167 -4.21 0.08 -3.51
N GLY A 168 -4.80 -0.84 -2.74
CA GLY A 168 -6.04 -1.56 -3.02
C GLY A 168 -7.29 -0.87 -2.47
N ASP A 169 -7.12 0.06 -1.52
CA ASP A 169 -8.23 0.85 -0.98
C ASP A 169 -8.84 1.79 -2.03
N LEU A 170 -10.17 1.82 -2.06
CA LEU A 170 -10.99 2.72 -2.85
C LEU A 170 -11.64 3.76 -1.92
N ILE A 171 -11.52 5.03 -2.27
CA ILE A 171 -12.38 6.10 -1.74
C ILE A 171 -12.90 6.96 -2.89
N ASP A 172 -14.19 7.27 -2.90
CA ASP A 172 -14.79 8.08 -3.96
C ASP A 172 -15.97 8.93 -3.46
N CYS A 173 -16.20 10.04 -4.15
CA CYS A 173 -17.36 10.91 -3.99
C CYS A 173 -17.91 11.25 -5.38
N ILE A 174 -19.09 10.72 -5.70
CA ILE A 174 -19.76 10.91 -6.98
C ILE A 174 -20.95 11.85 -6.77
N ARG A 175 -20.83 13.08 -7.29
CA ARG A 175 -21.91 14.06 -7.33
C ARG A 175 -22.75 13.85 -8.60
N PHE A 176 -24.03 13.56 -8.43
CA PHE A 176 -24.97 13.54 -9.55
C PHE A 176 -25.53 14.95 -9.80
N ASN A 177 -25.98 15.61 -8.73
CA ASN A 177 -26.38 17.02 -8.70
C ASN A 177 -26.12 17.57 -7.29
N ASP A 178 -26.50 18.83 -7.04
CA ASP A 178 -26.24 19.54 -5.78
C ASP A 178 -26.78 18.81 -4.53
N ASP A 179 -27.85 18.01 -4.70
CA ASP A 179 -28.54 17.32 -3.62
C ASP A 179 -28.35 15.80 -3.65
N HIS A 180 -27.59 15.22 -4.58
CA HIS A 180 -27.46 13.76 -4.67
C HIS A 180 -26.01 13.35 -4.82
N HIS A 181 -25.50 12.75 -3.75
CA HIS A 181 -24.12 12.30 -3.64
C HIS A 181 -24.07 10.82 -3.30
N ILE A 182 -23.12 10.13 -3.92
CA ILE A 182 -22.67 8.82 -3.44
C ILE A 182 -21.26 8.94 -2.88
N LEU A 183 -21.08 8.46 -1.66
CA LEU A 183 -19.77 8.23 -1.08
C LEU A 183 -19.47 6.75 -1.07
N VAL A 184 -18.23 6.40 -1.40
CA VAL A 184 -17.77 5.02 -1.51
C VAL A 184 -16.50 4.85 -0.71
N LEU A 185 -16.43 3.76 0.04
CA LEU A 185 -15.18 3.26 0.60
C LEU A 185 -15.15 1.74 0.39
N GLY A 186 -14.06 1.22 -0.17
CA GLY A 186 -13.89 -0.22 -0.35
C GLY A 186 -12.44 -0.62 -0.24
N ASP A 187 -12.19 -1.92 -0.16
CA ASP A 187 -10.85 -2.50 -0.16
C ASP A 187 -10.83 -3.75 -1.03
N VAL A 188 -9.80 -3.87 -1.86
CA VAL A 188 -9.58 -5.00 -2.76
C VAL A 188 -8.55 -5.93 -2.15
N SER A 189 -8.92 -7.20 -2.00
CA SER A 189 -8.02 -8.23 -1.50
C SER A 189 -6.73 -8.34 -2.32
N GLY A 190 -5.59 -8.42 -1.63
CA GLY A 190 -4.27 -8.50 -2.24
C GLY A 190 -3.48 -7.22 -1.98
N LYS A 191 -2.26 -7.12 -2.54
CA LYS A 191 -1.39 -5.96 -2.31
C LYS A 191 -0.66 -5.55 -3.60
N GLY A 192 -0.25 -4.29 -3.66
CA GLY A 192 0.52 -3.74 -4.76
C GLY A 192 -0.28 -3.60 -6.05
N LEU A 193 0.41 -3.75 -7.20
CA LEU A 193 -0.14 -3.43 -8.51
C LEU A 193 -1.43 -4.20 -8.90
N PRO A 194 -1.57 -5.52 -8.64
CA PRO A 194 -2.80 -6.23 -8.97
C PRO A 194 -4.05 -5.70 -8.25
N ALA A 195 -3.94 -5.43 -6.94
CA ALA A 195 -5.03 -4.87 -6.14
C ALA A 195 -5.37 -3.45 -6.61
N ALA A 196 -4.35 -2.63 -6.89
CA ALA A 196 -4.50 -1.30 -7.44
C ALA A 196 -5.28 -1.24 -8.77
N LEU A 197 -5.00 -2.17 -9.69
CA LEU A 197 -5.72 -2.24 -10.97
C LEU A 197 -7.19 -2.67 -10.79
N LEU A 198 -7.44 -3.62 -9.90
CA LEU A 198 -8.78 -4.06 -9.55
C LEU A 198 -9.59 -2.95 -8.84
N MET A 199 -8.94 -2.16 -7.99
CA MET A 199 -9.53 -0.99 -7.34
C MET A 199 -9.98 0.04 -8.39
N VAL A 200 -9.12 0.38 -9.36
CA VAL A 200 -9.47 1.30 -10.46
C VAL A 200 -10.64 0.76 -11.28
N LYS A 201 -10.66 -0.55 -11.55
CA LYS A 201 -11.79 -1.22 -12.23
C LYS A 201 -13.07 -1.12 -11.41
N LEU A 202 -13.02 -1.30 -10.09
CA LEU A 202 -14.17 -1.17 -9.20
C LEU A 202 -14.74 0.25 -9.27
N GLN A 203 -13.87 1.26 -9.13
CA GLN A 203 -14.24 2.67 -9.23
C GLN A 203 -14.92 2.99 -10.56
N ALA A 204 -14.32 2.59 -11.68
CA ALA A 204 -14.86 2.82 -13.02
C ALA A 204 -16.22 2.11 -13.22
N THR A 205 -16.37 0.90 -12.67
CA THR A 205 -17.62 0.14 -12.73
C THR A 205 -18.73 0.83 -11.94
N ILE A 206 -18.43 1.31 -10.71
CA ILE A 206 -19.39 2.06 -9.90
C ILE A 206 -19.84 3.33 -10.64
N ARG A 207 -18.89 4.12 -11.15
CA ARG A 207 -19.18 5.35 -11.89
C ARG A 207 -19.99 5.11 -13.18
N ALA A 208 -19.80 3.96 -13.82
CA ALA A 208 -20.54 3.60 -15.04
C ALA A 208 -21.97 3.09 -14.76
N LEU A 209 -22.18 2.37 -13.66
CA LEU A 209 -23.48 1.80 -13.28
C LEU A 209 -24.35 2.76 -12.47
N PHE A 210 -23.72 3.73 -11.79
CA PHE A 210 -24.45 4.68 -10.98
C PHE A 210 -25.16 5.73 -11.85
N THR A 211 -26.48 5.78 -11.70
CA THR A 211 -27.39 6.75 -12.34
C THR A 211 -28.40 7.24 -11.30
N GLU A 212 -29.13 8.32 -11.60
CA GLU A 212 -30.11 8.91 -10.66
C GLU A 212 -31.13 7.92 -10.09
N SER A 213 -31.58 7.01 -10.94
CA SER A 213 -32.65 6.03 -10.65
C SER A 213 -32.11 4.68 -10.15
N THR A 214 -30.79 4.54 -10.02
CA THR A 214 -30.17 3.30 -9.56
C THR A 214 -30.55 3.04 -8.10
N ARG A 215 -31.11 1.87 -7.81
CA ARG A 215 -31.29 1.40 -6.43
C ARG A 215 -29.97 0.81 -5.94
N LEU A 216 -29.55 1.14 -4.71
CA LEU A 216 -28.29 0.64 -4.14
C LEU A 216 -28.17 -0.89 -4.17
N ALA A 217 -29.24 -1.62 -3.86
CA ALA A 217 -29.25 -3.08 -3.92
C ALA A 217 -28.91 -3.61 -5.33
N ASP A 218 -29.51 -3.01 -6.37
CA ASP A 218 -29.26 -3.38 -7.76
C ASP A 218 -27.83 -3.04 -8.17
N LEU A 219 -27.30 -1.89 -7.71
CA LEU A 219 -25.91 -1.50 -7.93
C LEU A 219 -24.95 -2.55 -7.36
N GLY A 220 -25.11 -2.92 -6.09
CA GLY A 220 -24.27 -3.94 -5.45
C GLY A 220 -24.35 -5.29 -6.17
N PHE A 221 -25.56 -5.71 -6.57
CA PHE A 221 -25.75 -6.94 -7.32
C PHE A 221 -25.05 -6.92 -8.69
N GLN A 222 -25.19 -5.84 -9.46
CA GLN A 222 -24.57 -5.70 -10.78
C GLN A 222 -23.04 -5.64 -10.69
N ILE A 223 -22.48 -4.90 -9.73
CA ILE A 223 -21.04 -4.87 -9.48
C ILE A 223 -20.54 -6.27 -9.15
N ASN A 224 -21.23 -6.98 -8.25
CA ASN A 224 -20.89 -8.34 -7.87
C ASN A 224 -20.88 -9.31 -9.05
N GLN A 225 -21.88 -9.23 -9.93
CA GLN A 225 -21.95 -10.05 -11.14
C GLN A 225 -20.77 -9.78 -12.09
N ILE A 226 -20.38 -8.51 -12.29
CA ILE A 226 -19.22 -8.14 -13.10
C ILE A 226 -17.93 -8.68 -12.48
N PHE A 227 -17.73 -8.48 -11.17
CA PHE A 227 -16.54 -8.95 -10.47
C PHE A 227 -16.43 -10.47 -10.46
N HIS A 228 -17.54 -11.16 -10.24
CA HIS A 228 -17.58 -12.61 -10.25
C HIS A 228 -17.33 -13.18 -11.66
N ARG A 229 -17.97 -12.62 -12.70
CA ARG A 229 -17.77 -13.02 -14.10
C ARG A 229 -16.32 -12.86 -14.55
N ASP A 230 -15.71 -11.74 -14.19
CA ASP A 230 -14.36 -11.41 -14.65
C ASP A 230 -13.27 -12.19 -13.87
N GLY A 231 -13.64 -12.85 -12.76
CA GLY A 231 -13.02 -14.08 -12.30
C GLY A 231 -11.49 -14.07 -12.18
N ILE A 232 -10.88 -13.01 -11.63
CA ILE A 232 -9.48 -13.09 -11.19
C ILE A 232 -9.47 -14.02 -9.97
N THR A 233 -9.04 -15.26 -10.18
CA THR A 233 -9.07 -16.33 -9.17
C THR A 233 -8.50 -15.82 -7.84
N SER A 234 -9.25 -15.96 -6.74
CA SER A 234 -8.93 -15.50 -5.37
C SER A 234 -8.97 -13.99 -5.08
N SER A 235 -9.46 -13.14 -6.00
CA SER A 235 -9.69 -11.72 -5.71
C SER A 235 -11.15 -11.43 -5.34
N PHE A 236 -11.36 -10.70 -4.26
CA PHE A 236 -12.65 -10.17 -3.82
C PHE A 236 -12.47 -8.69 -3.43
N ALA A 237 -13.59 -7.97 -3.32
CA ALA A 237 -13.56 -6.58 -2.86
C ALA A 237 -14.64 -6.35 -1.81
N THR A 238 -14.26 -5.71 -0.72
CA THR A 238 -15.21 -5.18 0.25
C THR A 238 -15.68 -3.79 -0.19
N LEU A 239 -16.92 -3.42 0.13
CA LEU A 239 -17.47 -2.13 -0.29
C LEU A 239 -18.52 -1.61 0.70
N VAL A 240 -18.44 -0.33 1.01
CA VAL A 240 -19.50 0.48 1.61
C VAL A 240 -19.88 1.57 0.63
N VAL A 241 -21.19 1.69 0.36
CA VAL A 241 -21.76 2.75 -0.47
C VAL A 241 -22.78 3.50 0.36
N LEU A 242 -22.64 4.82 0.44
CA LEU A 242 -23.57 5.74 1.07
C LEU A 242 -24.27 6.56 -0.02
N ASP A 243 -25.59 6.50 -0.08
CA ASP A 243 -26.43 7.33 -0.96
C ASP A 243 -27.11 8.40 -0.09
N ILE A 244 -26.72 9.64 -0.34
CA ILE A 244 -27.10 10.82 0.42
C ILE A 244 -27.92 11.73 -0.49
N ARG A 245 -29.12 12.10 -0.01
CA ARG A 245 -30.08 12.92 -0.76
C ARG A 245 -30.56 14.12 0.06
N GLY A 246 -30.19 15.30 -0.42
CA GLY A 246 -30.47 16.61 0.14
C GLY A 246 -29.96 16.74 1.58
N ASP A 247 -30.59 17.65 2.31
CA ASP A 247 -30.30 17.96 3.70
C ASP A 247 -31.12 17.15 4.71
N SER A 248 -31.84 16.11 4.27
CA SER A 248 -32.85 15.44 5.11
C SER A 248 -32.30 14.63 6.30
N GLY A 249 -30.97 14.55 6.45
CA GLY A 249 -30.29 13.65 7.38
C GLY A 249 -30.43 12.15 7.03
N LYS A 250 -31.14 11.80 5.96
CA LYS A 250 -31.34 10.41 5.54
C LYS A 250 -30.10 9.88 4.83
N ILE A 251 -29.62 8.73 5.29
CA ILE A 251 -28.58 7.94 4.64
C ILE A 251 -29.14 6.59 4.27
N ARG A 252 -28.89 6.17 3.03
CA ARG A 252 -29.08 4.79 2.61
C ARG A 252 -27.70 4.18 2.39
N MET A 253 -27.48 3.02 2.97
CA MET A 253 -26.17 2.41 3.04
C MET A 253 -26.22 0.95 2.61
N LEU A 254 -25.28 0.55 1.77
CA LEU A 254 -25.01 -0.83 1.43
C LEU A 254 -23.62 -1.18 1.94
N ASN A 255 -23.49 -2.31 2.65
CA ASN A 255 -22.20 -2.85 3.06
C ASN A 255 -22.06 -4.28 2.49
N ALA A 256 -21.12 -4.45 1.56
CA ALA A 256 -20.69 -5.70 0.95
C ALA A 256 -19.37 -6.15 1.59
N GLY A 257 -19.44 -6.77 2.76
CA GLY A 257 -18.33 -7.47 3.40
C GLY A 257 -17.26 -6.58 4.05
N HIS A 258 -17.44 -5.26 4.06
CA HIS A 258 -16.49 -4.32 4.62
C HIS A 258 -16.65 -4.18 6.14
N THR A 259 -15.62 -3.63 6.79
CA THR A 259 -15.63 -3.29 8.22
C THR A 259 -16.89 -2.49 8.56
N PRO A 260 -17.67 -2.88 9.60
CA PRO A 260 -18.92 -2.22 9.93
C PRO A 260 -18.74 -0.72 10.20
N PRO A 261 -19.46 0.15 9.47
CA PRO A 261 -19.52 1.58 9.76
C PRO A 261 -19.96 1.85 11.20
N VAL A 262 -19.50 2.96 11.76
CA VAL A 262 -19.73 3.33 13.16
C VAL A 262 -20.51 4.62 13.22
N PHE A 263 -21.72 4.55 13.77
CA PHE A 263 -22.47 5.75 14.12
C PHE A 263 -22.02 6.27 15.47
N ILE A 264 -21.80 7.57 15.58
CA ILE A 264 -21.53 8.27 16.83
C ILE A 264 -22.71 9.19 17.11
N ARG A 265 -23.50 8.85 18.13
CA ARG A 265 -24.65 9.63 18.60
C ARG A 265 -24.43 10.02 20.04
N ASP A 266 -24.57 11.29 20.37
CA ASP A 266 -24.27 11.82 21.71
C ASP A 266 -22.87 11.42 22.24
N GLY A 267 -21.90 11.28 21.33
CA GLY A 267 -20.54 10.83 21.65
C GLY A 267 -20.44 9.35 22.03
N ILE A 268 -21.43 8.53 21.70
CA ILE A 268 -21.44 7.07 21.91
C ILE A 268 -21.24 6.39 20.56
N PRO A 269 -20.10 5.71 20.33
CA PRO A 269 -19.88 4.95 19.11
C PRO A 269 -20.68 3.63 19.15
N SER A 270 -21.41 3.35 18.07
CA SER A 270 -22.19 2.15 17.85
C SER A 270 -21.92 1.62 16.42
N PRO A 271 -21.15 0.52 16.27
CA PRO A 271 -20.98 -0.12 14.97
C PRO A 271 -22.32 -0.66 14.46
N THR A 272 -22.48 -0.70 13.14
CA THR A 272 -23.64 -1.36 12.52
C THR A 272 -23.55 -2.87 12.64
N ALA A 273 -24.65 -3.55 12.31
CA ALA A 273 -24.59 -4.98 12.03
C ALA A 273 -23.60 -5.26 10.88
N LYS A 274 -23.06 -6.48 10.84
CA LYS A 274 -22.24 -6.95 9.72
C LYS A 274 -23.05 -6.90 8.43
N GLY A 275 -22.39 -6.49 7.34
CA GLY A 275 -22.99 -6.39 6.02
C GLY A 275 -23.22 -7.74 5.35
N ASN A 276 -23.54 -7.67 4.05
CA ASN A 276 -23.61 -8.81 3.15
C ASN A 276 -22.20 -9.37 2.86
N PRO A 277 -22.05 -10.52 2.17
CA PRO A 277 -20.76 -10.99 1.68
C PRO A 277 -20.01 -9.96 0.83
N ALA A 278 -18.68 -10.08 0.76
CA ALA A 278 -17.85 -9.26 -0.12
C ALA A 278 -18.12 -9.56 -1.61
N LEU A 279 -17.86 -8.57 -2.46
CA LEU A 279 -18.04 -8.65 -3.91
C LEU A 279 -17.10 -9.72 -4.51
N GLY A 280 -17.62 -10.49 -5.46
CA GLY A 280 -16.89 -11.52 -6.21
C GLY A 280 -16.88 -12.90 -5.54
N LEU A 281 -17.20 -13.02 -4.25
CA LEU A 281 -17.20 -14.30 -3.52
C LEU A 281 -18.29 -15.26 -4.00
N MET A 282 -19.51 -14.75 -4.22
CA MET A 282 -20.68 -15.54 -4.58
C MET A 282 -21.50 -14.78 -5.63
N ALA A 283 -21.76 -15.40 -6.79
CA ALA A 283 -22.42 -14.76 -7.94
C ALA A 283 -23.75 -14.08 -7.60
N ASP A 284 -24.68 -14.84 -7.02
CA ASP A 284 -26.07 -14.42 -6.84
C ASP A 284 -26.34 -13.93 -5.41
N THR A 285 -25.46 -13.07 -4.90
CA THR A 285 -25.61 -12.48 -3.56
C THR A 285 -26.60 -11.32 -3.60
N PRO A 286 -27.75 -11.40 -2.90
CA PRO A 286 -28.60 -10.23 -2.70
C PRO A 286 -27.95 -9.29 -1.68
N TYR A 287 -27.94 -8.00 -2.00
CA TYR A 287 -27.42 -6.96 -1.12
C TYR A 287 -28.56 -6.19 -0.46
N ASN A 288 -28.48 -6.04 0.86
CA ASN A 288 -29.47 -5.33 1.65
C ASN A 288 -29.05 -3.87 1.81
N VAL A 289 -30.04 -2.98 1.83
CA VAL A 289 -29.83 -1.55 2.08
C VAL A 289 -30.35 -1.23 3.46
N ILE A 290 -29.49 -0.61 4.27
CA ILE A 290 -29.85 -0.06 5.58
C ILE A 290 -30.20 1.40 5.38
N GLU A 291 -31.36 1.81 5.85
CA GLU A 291 -31.75 3.22 5.87
C GLU A 291 -31.71 3.74 7.31
N THR A 292 -31.14 4.93 7.50
CA THR A 292 -31.15 5.59 8.80
C THR A 292 -31.29 7.10 8.64
N VAL A 293 -31.73 7.75 9.72
CA VAL A 293 -31.84 9.21 9.78
C VAL A 293 -30.88 9.69 10.85
N MET A 294 -29.92 10.51 10.45
CA MET A 294 -28.99 11.17 11.35
C MET A 294 -29.63 12.42 11.96
N GLN A 295 -29.40 12.61 13.25
CA GLN A 295 -29.75 13.84 13.95
C GLN A 295 -28.60 14.84 13.86
N LYS A 296 -28.90 16.12 13.99
CA LYS A 296 -27.87 17.16 13.95
C LYS A 296 -26.79 16.88 14.98
N GLY A 297 -25.53 16.87 14.53
CA GLY A 297 -24.36 16.53 15.33
C GLY A 297 -23.95 15.06 15.31
N ASP A 298 -24.80 14.16 14.79
CA ASP A 298 -24.42 12.76 14.60
C ASP A 298 -23.27 12.66 13.59
N VAL A 299 -22.40 11.68 13.82
CA VAL A 299 -21.27 11.38 12.93
C VAL A 299 -21.35 9.92 12.47
N LEU A 300 -20.99 9.66 11.22
CA LEU A 300 -20.77 8.35 10.65
C LEU A 300 -19.29 8.22 10.28
N LEU A 301 -18.64 7.19 10.80
CA LEU A 301 -17.27 6.82 10.47
C LEU A 301 -17.28 5.51 9.66
N VAL A 302 -16.66 5.53 8.49
CA VAL A 302 -16.31 4.35 7.69
C VAL A 302 -14.78 4.31 7.55
N TYR A 303 -14.18 3.14 7.69
CA TYR A 303 -12.72 3.00 7.75
C TYR A 303 -12.29 1.62 7.26
N SER A 304 -11.12 1.56 6.61
CA SER A 304 -10.48 0.30 6.24
C SER A 304 -9.76 -0.35 7.43
N ASP A 305 -9.43 -1.64 7.29
CA ASP A 305 -8.77 -2.43 8.32
C ASP A 305 -7.34 -1.94 8.65
N GLY A 306 -6.65 -1.25 7.73
CA GLY A 306 -5.37 -0.60 8.01
C GLY A 306 -5.39 0.48 9.11
N ILE A 307 -6.57 0.81 9.64
CA ILE A 307 -6.74 1.62 10.86
C ILE A 307 -6.71 0.74 12.12
N ASN A 308 -7.65 -0.19 12.27
CA ASN A 308 -7.78 -1.00 13.49
C ASN A 308 -6.79 -2.17 13.55
N GLU A 309 -6.30 -2.65 12.42
CA GLU A 309 -5.33 -3.76 12.33
C GLU A 309 -3.88 -3.25 12.19
N SER A 310 -3.65 -1.94 12.30
CA SER A 310 -2.29 -1.40 12.37
C SER A 310 -1.58 -1.93 13.63
N CYS A 311 -0.50 -2.67 13.42
CA CYS A 311 0.30 -3.27 14.49
C CYS A 311 1.40 -2.35 15.02
N ASP A 312 1.73 -2.50 16.29
CA ASP A 312 2.97 -1.98 16.88
C ASP A 312 4.17 -2.91 16.57
N PRO A 313 5.42 -2.56 16.95
CA PRO A 313 6.58 -3.42 16.71
C PRO A 313 6.57 -4.74 17.51
N GLN A 314 5.62 -4.94 18.42
CA GLN A 314 5.42 -6.19 19.17
C GLN A 314 4.39 -7.10 18.47
N GLY A 315 3.69 -6.61 17.44
CA GLY A 315 2.65 -7.33 16.70
C GLY A 315 1.25 -7.18 17.31
N GLU A 316 1.05 -6.28 18.28
CA GLU A 316 -0.26 -6.00 18.84
C GLU A 316 -1.00 -5.00 17.95
N CYS A 317 -2.23 -5.32 17.55
CA CYS A 317 -3.06 -4.43 16.72
C CYS A 317 -3.62 -3.25 17.53
N PHE A 318 -3.85 -2.11 16.86
CA PHE A 318 -4.46 -0.92 17.46
C PHE A 318 -5.84 -1.22 18.06
N GLY A 319 -6.67 -1.97 17.33
CA GLY A 319 -7.94 -2.52 17.79
C GLY A 319 -9.09 -1.52 17.86
N ASN A 320 -10.31 -2.06 17.83
CA ASN A 320 -11.54 -1.27 17.86
C ASN A 320 -11.76 -0.57 19.21
N ASP A 321 -11.30 -1.14 20.32
CA ASP A 321 -11.45 -0.52 21.63
C ASP A 321 -10.72 0.82 21.73
N ARG A 322 -9.48 0.89 21.24
CA ARG A 322 -8.71 2.14 21.19
C ARG A 322 -9.34 3.12 20.22
N LEU A 323 -9.72 2.67 19.03
CA LEU A 323 -10.43 3.50 18.05
C LEU A 323 -11.70 4.12 18.66
N PHE A 324 -12.58 3.32 19.23
CA PHE A 324 -13.85 3.78 19.80
C PHE A 324 -13.65 4.68 21.02
N SER A 325 -12.56 4.51 21.77
CA SER A 325 -12.21 5.42 22.86
C SER A 325 -11.94 6.85 22.37
N LEU A 326 -11.37 7.01 21.16
CA LEU A 326 -11.10 8.32 20.57
C LEU A 326 -12.39 9.04 20.14
N LEU A 327 -13.41 8.25 19.77
CA LEU A 327 -14.71 8.73 19.31
C LEU A 327 -15.62 9.22 20.46
N ARG A 328 -15.29 8.87 21.71
CA ARG A 328 -16.12 9.23 22.87
C ARG A 328 -15.99 10.72 23.24
N LYS A 329 -17.13 11.34 23.57
CA LYS A 329 -17.28 12.67 24.23
C LYS A 329 -16.90 13.94 23.44
N ARG A 330 -17.32 14.13 22.19
CA ARG A 330 -17.19 15.45 21.50
C ARG A 330 -18.27 15.70 20.43
N PRO A 331 -19.42 16.32 20.77
CA PRO A 331 -20.46 16.64 19.77
C PRO A 331 -20.00 17.69 18.74
N ASP A 332 -19.07 18.58 19.12
CA ASP A 332 -18.65 19.71 18.29
C ASP A 332 -17.43 19.43 17.42
N ILE A 333 -16.91 18.20 17.38
CA ILE A 333 -15.70 17.92 16.60
C ILE A 333 -16.00 18.00 15.09
N GLN A 334 -15.07 18.62 14.36
CA GLN A 334 -15.10 18.65 12.90
C GLN A 334 -14.61 17.31 12.33
N PRO A 335 -15.19 16.81 11.22
CA PRO A 335 -14.74 15.57 10.58
C PRO A 335 -13.23 15.51 10.34
N THR A 336 -12.64 16.61 9.85
CA THR A 336 -11.20 16.73 9.61
C THR A 336 -10.38 16.56 10.89
N ASP A 337 -10.76 17.23 11.98
CA ASP A 337 -10.05 17.16 13.26
C ASP A 337 -10.14 15.76 13.88
N LEU A 338 -11.30 15.13 13.77
CA LEU A 338 -11.50 13.75 14.20
C LEU A 338 -10.60 12.79 13.42
N GLY A 339 -10.56 12.96 12.11
CA GLY A 339 -9.74 12.19 11.20
C GLY A 339 -8.25 12.28 11.48
N VAL A 340 -7.72 13.51 11.55
CA VAL A 340 -6.31 13.77 11.88
C VAL A 340 -5.95 13.12 13.22
N ARG A 341 -6.81 13.26 14.23
CA ARG A 341 -6.58 12.67 15.54
C ARG A 341 -6.54 11.14 15.52
N ILE A 342 -7.39 10.48 14.72
CA ILE A 342 -7.34 9.03 14.54
C ILE A 342 -6.00 8.62 13.91
N LEU A 343 -5.60 9.31 12.83
CA LEU A 343 -4.35 9.01 12.13
C LEU A 343 -3.12 9.21 13.03
N GLU A 344 -3.08 10.30 13.81
CA GLU A 344 -2.02 10.56 14.78
C GLU A 344 -1.94 9.48 15.86
N ALA A 345 -3.10 9.05 16.39
CA ALA A 345 -3.14 7.99 17.40
C ALA A 345 -2.64 6.64 16.84
N VAL A 346 -3.04 6.29 15.62
CA VAL A 346 -2.55 5.08 14.93
C VAL A 346 -1.05 5.18 14.65
N GLN A 347 -0.57 6.34 14.17
CA GLN A 347 0.85 6.55 13.92
C GLN A 347 1.67 6.46 15.22
N HIS A 348 1.19 7.06 16.30
CA HIS A 348 1.86 7.02 17.60
C HIS A 348 1.93 5.60 18.15
N PHE A 349 0.85 4.82 18.01
CA PHE A 349 0.81 3.42 18.42
C PHE A 349 1.77 2.55 17.60
N ARG A 350 1.78 2.71 16.27
CA ARG A 350 2.66 1.97 15.36
C ARG A 350 4.15 2.29 15.57
N GLY A 351 4.48 3.53 15.96
CA GLY A 351 5.85 3.98 16.15
C GLY A 351 6.67 3.98 14.85
N GLU A 352 7.83 3.30 14.87
CA GLU A 352 8.72 3.20 13.71
C GLU A 352 8.35 2.07 12.72
N ALA A 353 7.37 1.22 13.07
CA ALA A 353 6.92 0.17 12.17
C ALA A 353 6.29 0.76 10.90
N ARG A 354 6.52 0.10 9.76
CA ARG A 354 5.91 0.51 8.49
C ARG A 354 4.42 0.14 8.48
N PRO A 355 3.55 0.93 7.83
CA PRO A 355 2.18 0.51 7.58
C PRO A 355 2.17 -0.81 6.81
N GLU A 356 1.40 -1.78 7.29
CA GLU A 356 1.21 -3.07 6.61
C GLU A 356 0.09 -3.02 5.58
N ASP A 357 -0.90 -2.15 5.81
CA ASP A 357 -2.05 -1.95 4.93
C ASP A 357 -2.42 -0.49 4.71
N ASP A 358 -3.23 -0.28 3.67
CA ASP A 358 -3.72 1.02 3.27
C ASP A 358 -4.61 1.64 4.36
N GLN A 359 -4.50 2.95 4.55
CA GLN A 359 -5.22 3.66 5.61
C GLN A 359 -6.26 4.59 4.99
N THR A 360 -7.52 4.21 5.08
CA THR A 360 -8.63 4.95 4.47
C THR A 360 -9.72 5.25 5.49
N LEU A 361 -10.19 6.50 5.47
CA LEU A 361 -11.19 7.05 6.38
C LEU A 361 -12.21 7.87 5.57
N LEU A 362 -13.48 7.68 5.89
CA LEU A 362 -14.58 8.53 5.48
C LEU A 362 -15.34 8.91 6.75
N ILE A 363 -15.37 10.20 7.04
CA ILE A 363 -16.10 10.77 8.18
C ILE A 363 -17.16 11.71 7.64
N LEU A 364 -18.40 11.49 8.04
CA LEU A 364 -19.55 12.27 7.63
C LEU A 364 -20.29 12.76 8.88
N LYS A 365 -20.52 14.07 9.00
CA LYS A 365 -21.26 14.69 10.09
C LYS A 365 -22.50 15.37 9.54
N TYR A 366 -23.65 15.13 10.15
CA TYR A 366 -24.87 15.83 9.76
C TYR A 366 -24.98 17.14 10.55
N CYS A 367 -24.97 18.27 9.84
CA CYS A 367 -25.03 19.60 10.45
C CYS A 367 -26.45 20.17 10.42
N GLY A 368 -27.29 19.67 9.52
CA GLY A 368 -28.57 20.30 9.16
C GLY A 368 -28.35 21.67 8.54
N GLN A 369 -29.36 22.19 7.83
CA GLN A 369 -29.39 23.61 7.47
C GLN A 369 -29.79 24.47 8.69
#